data_AF-A0A268JKE9-F1
#
_entry.id   AF-A0A268JKE9-F1
#
_cell.length_a   1.000
_cell.length_b   1.000
_cell.length_c   1.000
_cell.angle_alpha   90.00
_cell.angle_beta   90.00
_cell.angle_gamma   90.00
#
_symmetry.space_group_name_H-M   'P 1'
#
loop_
_entity.id
_entity.type
_entity.pdbx_description
1 polymer ?
#
loop_
_entity_poly.entity_id
_entity_poly.type
_entity_poly.pdbx_seq_one_letter_code
_entity_poly.pdbx_strand_id
1 'polypeptide(L)'
;MLFEEYEVLLKKTVAVAPDWVKSDIQDILKKDEGKHIGVSYVISQLNDRYSFSLRHILSAMDFSSEWTQVSRERLSFIDNNIDVVVALYYDLKD
;
A
#
# COMPACT_ATOMS: atom_id res chain seq x y z
N MET A 1 19.12 -23.02 -0.04
CA MET A 1 19.96 -21.83 -0.33
C MET A 1 19.14 -20.68 -0.92
N LEU A 2 18.85 -20.62 -2.23
CA LEU A 2 18.17 -19.44 -2.82
C LEU A 2 16.76 -19.16 -2.29
N PHE A 3 15.99 -20.22 -2.00
CA PHE A 3 14.62 -20.10 -1.46
C PHE A 3 14.60 -19.67 0.01
N GLU A 4 15.52 -20.18 0.83
CA GLU A 4 15.62 -19.82 2.25
C GLU A 4 16.08 -18.37 2.42
N GLU A 5 17.03 -17.91 1.60
CA GLU A 5 17.46 -16.51 1.58
C GLU A 5 16.32 -15.58 1.15
N TYR A 6 15.54 -15.99 0.14
CA TYR A 6 14.35 -15.25 -0.29
C TYR A 6 13.30 -15.12 0.82
N GLU A 7 12.99 -16.21 1.54
CA GLU A 7 12.04 -16.15 2.66
C GLU A 7 12.55 -15.26 3.81
N VAL A 8 13.85 -15.32 4.11
CA VAL A 8 14.46 -14.46 5.15
C VAL A 8 14.38 -12.99 4.75
N LEU A 9 14.62 -12.67 3.48
CA LEU A 9 14.48 -11.30 2.98
C LEU A 9 13.03 -10.83 3.04
N LEU A 10 12.08 -11.68 2.65
CA LEU A 10 10.66 -11.34 2.69
C LEU A 10 10.19 -11.04 4.12
N LYS A 11 10.54 -11.90 5.09
CA LYS A 11 10.22 -11.66 6.52
C LYS A 11 10.80 -10.35 7.04
N LYS A 12 12.05 -10.03 6.67
CA LYS A 12 12.68 -8.76 7.06
C LYS A 12 11.96 -7.58 6.43
N THR A 13 11.64 -7.66 5.15
CA THR A 13 10.91 -6.63 4.40
C THR A 13 9.55 -6.34 5.05
N VAL A 14 8.78 -7.37 5.38
CA VAL A 14 7.51 -7.22 6.11
C VAL A 14 7.73 -6.57 7.48
N ALA A 15 8.76 -6.98 8.22
CA ALA A 15 9.05 -6.45 9.55
C ALA A 15 9.39 -4.95 9.54
N VAL A 16 10.17 -4.48 8.55
CA VAL A 16 10.59 -3.06 8.47
C VAL A 16 9.63 -2.18 7.67
N ALA A 17 8.62 -2.76 7.01
CA ALA A 17 7.69 -1.99 6.20
C ALA A 17 6.88 -1.00 7.07
N PRO A 18 6.60 0.22 6.57
CA PRO A 18 5.85 1.22 7.31
C PRO A 18 4.46 0.75 7.74
N ASP A 19 4.00 1.17 8.90
CA ASP A 19 2.70 0.74 9.44
C ASP A 19 1.52 1.21 8.60
N TRP A 20 1.63 2.39 7.98
CA TRP A 20 0.55 2.94 7.16
C TRP A 20 0.20 2.03 5.98
N VAL A 21 1.20 1.45 5.30
CA VAL A 21 0.95 0.58 4.13
C VAL A 21 0.36 -0.77 4.55
N LYS A 22 0.79 -1.30 5.71
CA LYS A 22 0.21 -2.52 6.30
C LYS A 22 -1.27 -2.30 6.62
N SER A 23 -1.59 -1.20 7.31
CA SER A 23 -2.97 -0.86 7.67
C SER A 23 -3.83 -0.66 6.44
N ASP A 24 -3.34 0.06 5.44
CA ASP A 24 -4.11 0.32 4.21
C ASP A 24 -4.40 -0.95 3.42
N ILE A 25 -3.43 -1.85 3.29
CA ILE A 25 -3.61 -3.14 2.62
C ILE A 25 -4.64 -3.97 3.39
N GLN A 26 -4.55 -4.05 4.72
CA GLN A 26 -5.56 -4.73 5.53
C GLN A 26 -6.96 -4.14 5.34
N ASP A 27 -7.09 -2.81 5.30
CA ASP A 27 -8.38 -2.15 5.06
C ASP A 27 -8.96 -2.49 3.69
N ILE A 28 -8.11 -2.53 2.65
CA ILE A 28 -8.51 -2.91 1.29
C ILE A 28 -8.99 -4.37 1.26
N LEU A 29 -8.23 -5.28 1.89
CA LEU A 29 -8.57 -6.70 1.95
C LEU A 29 -9.88 -6.94 2.71
N LYS A 30 -10.08 -6.26 3.84
CA LYS A 30 -11.31 -6.35 4.66
C LYS A 30 -12.54 -5.82 3.93
N LYS A 31 -12.41 -4.69 3.23
CA LYS A 31 -13.53 -4.03 2.55
C LYS A 31 -14.15 -4.90 1.45
N ASP A 32 -13.35 -5.76 0.83
CA ASP A 32 -13.76 -6.64 -0.26
C ASP A 32 -13.64 -8.14 0.11
N GLU A 33 -13.73 -8.45 1.40
CA GLU A 33 -13.79 -9.81 1.94
C GLU A 33 -14.78 -10.67 1.14
N GLY A 34 -14.31 -11.84 0.67
CA GLY A 34 -15.10 -12.78 -0.14
C GLY A 34 -14.98 -12.62 -1.66
N LYS A 35 -14.28 -11.58 -2.16
CA LYS A 35 -13.87 -11.52 -3.58
C LYS A 35 -12.46 -12.08 -3.72
N HIS A 36 -12.17 -12.75 -4.86
CA HIS A 36 -10.80 -13.07 -5.22
C HIS A 36 -10.05 -11.78 -5.60
N ILE A 37 -9.56 -11.08 -4.58
CA ILE A 37 -8.74 -9.89 -4.74
C ILE A 37 -7.33 -10.33 -5.10
N GLY A 38 -6.85 -9.89 -6.26
CA GLY A 38 -5.46 -10.06 -6.69
C GLY A 38 -4.58 -8.89 -6.24
N VAL A 39 -3.26 -9.11 -6.19
CA VAL A 39 -2.30 -8.08 -5.77
C VAL A 39 -2.37 -6.80 -6.62
N SER A 40 -2.64 -6.91 -7.92
CA SER A 40 -2.81 -5.76 -8.81
C SER A 40 -4.00 -4.88 -8.43
N TYR A 41 -5.06 -5.46 -7.84
CA TYR A 41 -6.18 -4.68 -7.32
C TYR A 41 -5.78 -3.90 -6.06
N VAL A 42 -5.01 -4.52 -5.16
CA VAL A 42 -4.51 -3.84 -3.96
C VAL A 42 -3.61 -2.66 -4.35
N ILE A 43 -2.69 -2.86 -5.30
CA ILE A 43 -1.83 -1.80 -5.83
C ILE A 43 -2.65 -0.67 -6.46
N SER A 44 -3.70 -0.99 -7.21
CA SER A 44 -4.54 0.06 -7.82
C SER A 44 -5.36 0.82 -6.78
N GLN A 45 -5.87 0.16 -5.74
CA GLN A 45 -6.58 0.81 -4.63
C GLN A 45 -5.65 1.69 -3.79
N LEU A 46 -4.40 1.27 -3.55
CA LEU A 46 -3.39 2.09 -2.89
C LEU A 46 -3.07 3.35 -3.71
N ASN A 47 -2.87 3.18 -5.02
CA ASN A 47 -2.66 4.31 -5.93
C ASN A 47 -3.85 5.25 -5.95
N ASP A 48 -5.08 4.75 -6.02
CA ASP A 48 -6.29 5.57 -6.03
C ASP A 48 -6.48 6.33 -4.71
N ARG A 49 -6.18 5.69 -3.57
CA ARG A 49 -6.26 6.30 -2.23
C ARG A 49 -5.38 7.55 -2.09
N TYR A 50 -4.19 7.53 -2.68
CA TYR A 50 -3.22 8.62 -2.59
C TYR A 50 -3.16 9.51 -3.83
N SER A 51 -3.83 9.12 -4.91
CA SER A 51 -3.96 9.97 -6.09
C SER A 51 -4.92 11.12 -5.80
N PHE A 52 -4.52 12.33 -6.22
CA PHE A 52 -5.41 13.49 -6.17
C PHE A 52 -6.61 13.26 -7.09
N SER A 53 -7.76 12.93 -6.51
CA SER A 53 -9.03 13.06 -7.22
C SER A 53 -9.52 14.51 -7.12
N LEU A 54 -10.26 15.00 -8.14
CA LEU A 54 -10.87 16.34 -8.16
C LEU A 54 -11.70 16.63 -6.89
N ARG A 55 -12.25 15.58 -6.26
CA ARG A 55 -13.01 15.67 -5.02
C ARG A 55 -12.15 16.10 -3.82
N HIS A 56 -10.88 15.67 -3.75
CA HIS A 56 -9.93 16.07 -2.69
C HIS A 56 -9.49 17.53 -2.81
N ILE A 57 -9.26 18.00 -4.04
CA ILE A 57 -8.92 19.41 -4.30
C ILE A 57 -10.04 20.34 -3.80
N LEU A 58 -11.30 19.92 -3.99
CA LEU A 58 -12.47 20.70 -3.59
C LEU A 58 -12.80 20.60 -2.09
N SER A 59 -12.47 19.48 -1.41
CA SER A 59 -12.78 19.27 0.00
C SER A 59 -11.68 19.68 0.98
N ALA A 60 -10.44 19.90 0.50
CA ALA A 60 -9.27 20.11 1.35
C ALA A 60 -8.69 21.53 1.29
N MET A 61 -9.46 22.58 0.98
CA MET A 61 -8.93 23.95 0.87
C MET A 61 -8.07 24.38 2.08
N ASP A 62 -8.33 23.85 3.29
CA ASP A 62 -7.53 24.12 4.50
C ASP A 62 -6.52 23.01 4.91
N PHE A 63 -6.62 21.79 4.35
CA PHE A 63 -5.72 20.64 4.66
C PHE A 63 -4.90 20.15 3.46
N SER A 64 -4.94 20.90 2.35
CA SER A 64 -4.39 20.47 1.06
C SER A 64 -2.89 20.30 1.08
N SER A 65 -2.12 21.12 1.82
CA SER A 65 -0.66 21.12 1.77
C SER A 65 -0.05 19.86 2.42
N GLU A 66 -0.43 19.54 3.66
CA GLU A 66 0.04 18.36 4.37
C GLU A 66 -0.40 17.08 3.66
N TRP A 67 -1.67 17.00 3.25
CA TRP A 67 -2.16 15.85 2.50
C TRP A 67 -1.46 15.71 1.14
N THR A 68 -1.13 16.82 0.46
CA THR A 68 -0.32 16.80 -0.77
C THR A 68 1.03 16.17 -0.51
N GLN A 69 1.70 16.58 0.55
CA GLN A 69 3.02 16.06 0.88
C GLN A 69 2.96 14.58 1.21
N VAL A 70 2.07 14.17 2.14
CA VAL A 70 1.91 12.77 2.55
C VAL A 70 1.53 11.89 1.37
N SER A 71 0.63 12.35 0.50
CA SER A 71 0.21 11.58 -0.67
C SER A 71 1.34 11.39 -1.67
N ARG A 72 2.15 12.43 -1.92
CA ARG A 72 3.34 12.31 -2.79
C ARG A 72 4.37 11.33 -2.21
N GLU A 73 4.63 11.42 -0.91
CA GLU A 73 5.56 10.51 -0.22
C GLU A 73 5.08 9.06 -0.31
N ARG A 74 3.79 8.81 -0.06
CA ARG A 74 3.21 7.46 -0.10
C ARG A 74 3.11 6.89 -1.51
N LEU A 75 2.72 7.69 -2.51
CA LEU A 75 2.77 7.28 -3.92
C LEU A 75 4.20 6.95 -4.35
N SER A 76 5.17 7.79 -4.00
CA SER A 76 6.58 7.52 -4.31
C SER A 76 7.07 6.24 -3.63
N PHE A 77 6.65 5.96 -2.40
CA PHE A 77 6.96 4.69 -1.74
C PHE A 77 6.34 3.51 -2.51
N ILE A 78 5.05 3.57 -2.85
CA ILE A 78 4.35 2.50 -3.57
C ILE A 78 5.05 2.20 -4.90
N ASP A 79 5.36 3.23 -5.69
CA ASP A 79 5.98 3.07 -7.01
C ASP A 79 7.39 2.49 -6.93
N ASN A 80 8.18 2.92 -5.94
CA ASN A 80 9.57 2.47 -5.79
C ASN A 80 9.71 1.13 -5.05
N ASN A 81 8.67 0.66 -4.37
CA ASN A 81 8.71 -0.53 -3.50
C ASN A 81 7.55 -1.48 -3.77
N ILE A 82 7.20 -1.68 -5.05
CA ILE A 82 6.11 -2.58 -5.47
C ILE A 82 6.31 -4.00 -4.93
N ASP A 83 7.55 -4.48 -4.90
CA ASP A 83 7.93 -5.78 -4.34
C ASP A 83 7.59 -5.90 -2.84
N VAL A 84 7.79 -4.82 -2.07
CA VAL A 84 7.38 -4.74 -0.66
C VAL A 84 5.85 -4.82 -0.54
N VAL A 85 5.12 -4.09 -1.38
CA VAL A 85 3.64 -4.13 -1.41
C VAL A 85 3.14 -5.54 -1.74
N VAL A 86 3.79 -6.21 -2.70
CA VAL A 86 3.47 -7.60 -3.07
C VAL A 86 3.75 -8.56 -1.91
N ALA A 87 4.90 -8.42 -1.25
CA ALA A 87 5.26 -9.24 -0.09
C ALA A 87 4.25 -9.08 1.06
N LEU A 88 3.88 -7.84 1.38
CA LEU A 88 2.86 -7.53 2.39
C LEU A 88 1.50 -8.10 2.03
N TYR A 89 1.11 -8.04 0.76
CA TYR A 89 -0.16 -8.61 0.32
C TYR A 89 -0.23 -10.11 0.57
N TYR A 90 0.82 -10.87 0.28
CA TYR A 90 0.82 -12.31 0.55
C TYR A 90 0.85 -12.60 2.06
N ASP A 91 1.67 -11.88 2.83
CA ASP A 91 1.75 -12.02 4.29
C ASP A 91 0.42 -11.72 5.00
N LEU A 92 -0.36 -10.76 4.49
CA LEU A 92 -1.64 -10.35 5.09
C LEU A 92 -2.87 -11.11 4.57
N LYS A 93 -2.72 -11.84 3.46
CA LYS A 93 -3.80 -12.62 2.85
C LYS A 93 -3.84 -14.05 3.39
N ASP A 94 -2.70 -14.57 3.83
CA ASP A 94 -2.54 -15.86 4.50
C ASP A 94 -3.01 -15.79 5.97
#